data_AF-A0A6H1ZTN4-F1
#
_entry.id   AF-A0A6H1ZTN4-F1
#
_cell.length_a   1.000
_cell.length_b   1.000
_cell.length_c   1.000
_cell.angle_alpha   90.00
_cell.angle_beta   90.00
_cell.angle_gamma   90.00
#
_symmetry.space_group_name_H-M   'P 1'
#
loop_
_entity.id
_entity.type
_entity.pdbx_description
1 polymer ?
#
loop_
_entity_poly.entity_id
_entity_poly.type
_entity_poly.pdbx_seq_one_letter_code
_entity_poly.pdbx_strand_id
1 'polypeptide(L)' 'VEAEDMPNAAADATPIAFGDFSRGYLVVDRTGVRVLRDPYTAKPYVLFYTTKRVGGGVQDFDAIKLLKYGTT' A
#
# COMPACT_ATOMS: atom_id res chain seq x y z
N VAL A 1 13.69 -0.73 7.42
CA VAL A 1 12.57 -1.56 6.91
C VAL A 1 12.84 -1.78 5.44
N GLU A 2 12.85 -3.02 4.98
CA GLU A 2 12.95 -3.32 3.54
C GLU A 2 11.56 -3.22 2.94
N ALA A 3 11.43 -2.51 1.81
CA ALA A 3 10.18 -2.30 1.10
C ALA A 3 10.45 -2.47 -0.40
N GLU A 4 10.25 -3.68 -0.92
CA GLU A 4 10.58 -4.06 -2.30
C GLU A 4 9.78 -3.30 -3.36
N ASP A 5 8.62 -2.76 -2.98
CA ASP A 5 7.79 -1.92 -3.84
C ASP A 5 8.35 -0.50 -4.05
N MET A 6 9.36 -0.08 -3.26
CA MET A 6 10.06 1.17 -3.53
C MET A 6 10.86 1.07 -4.84
N PRO A 7 10.95 2.16 -5.62
CA PRO A 7 11.69 2.12 -6.88
C PRO A 7 13.17 1.79 -6.64
N ASN A 8 13.75 1.02 -7.56
CA ASN A 8 15.19 0.78 -7.58
C ASN A 8 15.98 2.08 -7.82
N ALA A 9 17.28 2.03 -7.54
CA ALA A 9 18.22 3.11 -7.86
C ALA A 9 18.23 3.41 -9.37
N ALA A 10 17.65 4.55 -9.76
CA ALA A 10 17.59 5.03 -11.14
C ALA A 10 17.58 6.57 -11.17
N ALA A 11 17.82 7.16 -12.35
CA ALA A 11 17.76 8.61 -12.52
C ALA A 11 16.38 9.16 -12.17
N ASP A 12 16.35 10.26 -11.39
CA ASP A 12 15.18 10.95 -10.87
C ASP A 12 14.24 10.13 -9.96
N ALA A 13 14.59 8.89 -9.65
CA ALA A 13 13.85 8.06 -8.70
C ALA A 13 14.06 8.52 -7.26
N THR A 14 13.14 8.13 -6.38
CA THR A 14 13.25 8.32 -4.92
C THR A 14 13.34 6.96 -4.21
N PRO A 15 14.48 6.24 -4.32
CA PRO A 15 14.59 4.87 -3.82
C PRO A 15 14.66 4.79 -2.28
N ILE A 16 14.93 5.90 -1.59
CA ILE A 16 15.07 5.93 -0.14
C ILE A 16 14.09 6.95 0.45
N ALA A 17 13.34 6.50 1.45
CA ALA A 17 12.47 7.33 2.29
C ALA A 17 12.93 7.24 3.76
N PHE A 18 12.98 8.38 4.45
CA PHE A 18 13.39 8.45 5.85
C PHE A 18 12.46 9.38 6.64
N GLY A 19 12.08 8.94 7.84
CA GLY A 19 11.23 9.73 8.73
C GLY A 19 10.36 8.88 9.66
N ASP A 20 9.45 9.56 10.34
CA ASP A 20 8.46 8.93 11.22
C ASP A 20 7.18 8.61 10.44
N PHE A 21 7.10 7.38 9.94
CA PHE A 21 5.94 6.90 9.19
C PHE A 21 4.68 6.73 10.04
N SER A 22 4.82 6.57 11.36
CA SER A 22 3.66 6.42 12.25
C SER A 22 2.88 7.72 12.39
N ARG A 23 3.59 8.85 12.39
CA ARG A 23 3.01 10.19 12.33
C ARG A 23 2.71 10.64 10.90
N GLY A 24 3.55 10.24 9.95
CA GLY A 24 3.49 10.70 8.56
C GLY A 24 2.38 10.06 7.73
N TYR A 25 2.04 8.79 7.94
CA TYR A 25 1.12 8.05 7.07
C TYR A 25 0.09 7.26 7.85
N LEU A 26 -1.19 7.58 7.64
CA LEU A 26 -2.31 6.90 8.27
C LEU A 26 -2.85 5.81 7.35
N VAL A 27 -2.88 4.57 7.83
CA VAL A 27 -3.56 3.46 7.18
C VAL A 27 -4.91 3.22 7.86
N VAL A 28 -5.99 3.18 7.07
CA VAL A 28 -7.36 2.96 7.56
C VAL A 28 -7.90 1.64 7.02
N ASP A 29 -8.37 0.78 7.91
CA ASP A 29 -9.14 -0.43 7.59
C ASP A 29 -10.57 -0.27 8.11
N ARG A 30 -11.56 -0.36 7.21
CA ARG A 30 -12.96 -0.11 7.57
C ARG A 30 -13.67 -1.32 8.17
N THR A 31 -13.43 -2.51 7.62
CA THR A 31 -14.27 -3.69 7.90
C THR A 31 -13.53 -5.02 7.86
N GLY A 32 -12.19 -5.02 7.81
CA GLY A 32 -11.40 -6.23 7.69
C GLY A 32 -11.64 -6.96 6.37
N VAL A 33 -11.30 -8.25 6.35
CA VAL A 33 -11.46 -9.13 5.18
C VAL A 33 -12.83 -9.82 5.22
N ARG A 34 -13.56 -9.79 4.11
CA ARG A 34 -14.82 -10.52 3.92
C ARG A 34 -14.69 -11.54 2.81
N VAL A 35 -15.15 -12.77 3.06
CA VAL A 35 -15.18 -13.85 2.07
C VAL A 35 -16.62 -14.22 1.75
N LEU A 36 -16.94 -14.32 0.45
CA LEU A 36 -18.19 -14.88 -0.07
C LEU A 36 -17.88 -16.16 -0.82
N ARG A 37 -18.52 -17.26 -0.43
CA ARG A 37 -18.54 -18.50 -1.20
C ARG A 37 -19.77 -18.50 -2.12
N ASP A 38 -19.57 -18.67 -3.41
CA ASP A 38 -20.64 -18.70 -4.41
C ASP A 38 -20.62 -20.04 -5.18
N PRO A 39 -21.49 -20.99 -4.82
CA PRO A 39 -21.66 -22.26 -5.52
C PRO A 39 -22.66 -22.19 -6.69
N TYR A 40 -23.17 -21.00 -7.04
CA TYR A 40 -24.30 -20.85 -7.96
C TYR A 40 -23.91 -20.28 -9.32
N THR A 41 -23.00 -19.31 -9.37
CA THR A 41 -22.67 -18.59 -10.63
C THR A 41 -21.99 -19.47 -11.68
N ALA A 42 -21.03 -20.33 -11.29
CA ALA A 42 -20.25 -21.14 -12.22
C ALA A 42 -20.18 -22.60 -11.80
N LYS A 43 -21.18 -23.39 -12.17
CA LYS A 43 -21.19 -24.86 -11.93
C LYS A 43 -20.11 -25.53 -12.81
N PRO A 44 -19.34 -26.53 -12.33
CA PRO A 44 -19.42 -27.25 -11.04
C PRO A 44 -18.55 -26.66 -9.92
N TYR A 45 -18.05 -25.43 -10.05
CA TYR A 45 -17.09 -24.83 -9.13
C TYR A 45 -17.76 -24.02 -8.01
N VAL A 46 -17.05 -23.88 -6.89
CA VAL A 46 -17.38 -22.91 -5.84
C VAL A 46 -16.41 -21.76 -5.94
N LEU A 47 -16.92 -20.58 -6.28
CA LEU A 47 -16.12 -19.36 -6.39
C LEU A 47 -15.92 -18.77 -4.98
N PHE A 48 -14.69 -18.35 -4.69
CA PHE A 48 -14.38 -17.59 -3.48
C PHE A 48 -14.12 -16.14 -3.87
N TYR A 49 -15.02 -15.25 -3.47
CA TYR A 49 -14.88 -13.82 -3.67
C TYR A 49 -14.52 -13.15 -2.35
N THR A 50 -13.26 -12.72 -2.25
CA THR A 50 -12.74 -12.07 -1.06
C THR A 50 -12.58 -10.58 -1.31
N THR A 51 -13.11 -9.76 -0.41
CA THR A 51 -13.00 -8.30 -0.47
C THR A 51 -12.41 -7.75 0.81
N LYS A 52 -11.55 -6.74 0.66
CA LYS A 52 -11.05 -5.92 1.76
C LYS A 52 -11.10 -4.45 1.32
N ARG A 53 -11.57 -3.56 2.20
CA ARG A 53 -11.58 -2.11 1.97
C ARG A 53 -10.56 -1.45 2.89
N VAL A 54 -9.43 -1.07 2.31
CA VAL A 54 -8.36 -0.30 2.95
C VAL A 54 -8.20 1.04 2.24
N GLY A 55 -7.68 2.02 2.96
CA GLY A 55 -7.23 3.28 2.40
C GLY A 55 -6.05 3.80 3.22
N GLY A 56 -5.45 4.88 2.75
CA GLY A 56 -4.41 5.55 3.49
C GLY A 56 -4.00 6.85 2.85
N GLY A 57 -3.30 7.68 3.61
CA GLY A 57 -2.85 8.97 3.16
C GLY A 57 -1.80 9.58 4.09
N VAL A 58 -1.08 10.57 3.56
CA VAL A 58 -0.12 11.35 4.32
C VAL A 58 -0.89 12.28 5.26
N GLN A 59 -0.61 12.19 6.55
CA GLN A 59 -1.20 13.06 7.57
C GLN A 59 -0.28 14.25 7.89
N ASP A 60 1.03 14.02 7.85
CA ASP A 60 2.05 15.02 8.14
C ASP A 60 3.15 14.99 7.06
N PHE A 61 3.22 16.06 6.26
CA PHE A 61 4.16 16.18 5.15
C PHE A 61 5.61 16.45 5.60
N ASP A 62 5.83 16.82 6.86
CA ASP A 62 7.15 17.03 7.42
C ASP A 62 7.72 15.80 8.09
N ALA A 63 6.89 14.81 8.38
CA ALA A 63 7.30 13.59 9.05
C ALA A 63 8.15 12.65 8.17
N ILE A 64 8.05 12.73 6.83
CA ILE A 64 8.76 11.84 5.89
C ILE A 64 9.49 12.68 4.84
N LYS A 65 10.75 12.36 4.57
CA LYS A 65 11.57 12.97 3.51
C LYS A 65 12.08 11.89 2.55
N LEU A 66 12.22 12.25 1.28
CA LEU A 66 12.64 11.37 0.19
C LEU A 66 14.03 11.78 -0.31
N LEU A 67 14.87 10.80 -0.64
CA LEU A 67 16.16 11.01 -1.28
C LEU A 67 16.00 10.83 -2.79
N LYS A 68 16.10 11.92 -3.55
CA LYS A 68 16.06 11.88 -5.01
C LYS A 68 17.44 11.53 -5.58
N TYR A 69 17.48 10.58 -6.50
CA TYR A 69 18.68 10.24 -7.28
C TYR A 69 18.74 11.11 -8.53
N GLY A 70 18.99 12.40 -8.31
CA GLY A 70 19.06 13.40 -9.36
C GLY A 70 19.82 14.62 -8.88
N THR A 71 20.18 15.48 -9.82
CA THR A 71 20.97 16.69 -9.54
C THR A 71 20.12 17.92 -9.26
N THR A 72 18.81 17.83 -9.50
CA THR A 72 17.83 18.93 -9.38
C THR A 72 16.68 18.58 -8.46
#